data_AF-A0A6U3QDC5-F1
#
_entry.id   AF-A0A6U3QDC5-F1
#
_cell.length_a   1.000
_cell.length_b   1.000
_cell.length_c   1.000
_cell.angle_alpha   90.00
_cell.angle_beta   90.00
_cell.angle_gamma   90.00
#
_symmetry.space_group_name_H-M   'P 1'
#
loop_
_entity.id
_entity.type
_entity.pdbx_description
1 polymer ?
#
loop_
_entity_poly.entity_id
_entity_poly.type
_entity_poly.pdbx_seq_one_letter_code
_entity_poly.pdbx_strand_id
1 'polypeptide(L)'
;GGARAIISVAELLWGDRESAEALVRHQGVPDILLGADVVCWHESVAPLLETVKFLLLERVREVRYDGQDERGEMGQSTPMRHDQQDQQAAGESRKDQKEGQQQQEADDDGDAPPRLFLGYVCRATQTRRQLFEMAEDMGLSLTPWAGDGFIPEPVPPKVESVLELELLVVQLSPDKQDIDRPGTCLFSSDAQIGSEVGGTLFKDRQAPC
;
A
#
# COMPACT_ATOMS: atom_id res chain seq x y z
N GLY A 1 25.70 20.51 1.36
CA GLY A 1 26.29 19.15 1.29
C GLY A 1 25.23 18.23 0.76
N GLY A 2 25.49 17.52 -0.34
CA GLY A 2 24.49 16.61 -0.91
C GLY A 2 24.25 15.45 0.05
N ALA A 3 22.99 15.19 0.39
CA ALA A 3 22.61 13.96 1.06
C ALA A 3 23.04 12.79 0.18
N ARG A 4 23.81 11.85 0.75
CA ARG A 4 24.24 10.66 0.03
C ARG A 4 23.15 9.61 0.22
N ALA A 5 22.57 9.14 -0.88
CA ALA A 5 21.61 8.04 -0.82
C ALA A 5 22.27 6.80 -0.19
N ILE A 6 21.62 6.22 0.81
CA ILE A 6 22.01 4.95 1.40
C ILE A 6 21.38 3.86 0.52
N ILE A 7 22.22 3.02 -0.06
CA ILE A 7 21.78 1.90 -0.91
C ILE A 7 22.11 0.62 -0.15
N SER A 8 21.13 -0.26 -0.01
CA SER A 8 21.29 -1.59 0.57
C SER A 8 20.63 -2.64 -0.32
N VAL A 9 21.00 -3.90 -0.10
CA VAL A 9 20.47 -5.05 -0.83
C VAL A 9 20.07 -6.09 0.21
N ALA A 10 18.88 -6.67 0.06
CA ALA A 10 18.38 -7.77 0.86
C ALA A 10 17.65 -8.79 -0.02
N GLU A 11 17.57 -10.01 0.46
CA GLU A 11 16.82 -11.08 -0.18
C GLU A 11 15.34 -10.99 0.23
N LEU A 12 14.45 -10.99 -0.78
CA LEU A 12 13.01 -11.01 -0.61
C LEU A 12 12.42 -12.10 -1.51
N LEU A 13 11.92 -13.18 -0.92
CA LEU A 13 11.16 -14.21 -1.63
C LEU A 13 9.67 -13.89 -1.53
N TRP A 14 8.99 -13.78 -2.68
CA TRP A 14 7.55 -13.50 -2.71
C TRP A 14 6.76 -14.67 -2.13
N GLY A 15 5.71 -14.37 -1.37
CA GLY A 15 4.92 -15.37 -0.64
C GLY A 15 5.66 -16.02 0.54
N ASP A 16 6.91 -15.63 0.83
CA ASP A 16 7.63 -16.10 2.01
C ASP A 16 7.56 -15.09 3.15
N ARG A 17 6.91 -15.50 4.24
CA ARG A 17 6.69 -14.65 5.40
C ARG A 17 7.98 -14.30 6.12
N GLU A 18 8.87 -15.28 6.32
CA GLU A 18 10.09 -15.09 7.10
C GLU A 18 11.03 -14.09 6.40
N SER A 19 11.15 -14.18 5.08
CA SER A 19 11.89 -13.25 4.24
C SER A 19 11.31 -11.83 4.29
N ALA A 20 9.98 -11.69 4.20
CA ALA A 20 9.33 -10.38 4.31
C ALA A 20 9.50 -9.75 5.72
N GLU A 21 9.33 -10.54 6.78
CA GLU A 21 9.57 -10.09 8.16
C GLU A 21 11.03 -9.72 8.42
N ALA A 22 11.98 -10.48 7.86
CA ALA A 22 13.40 -10.15 7.95
C ALA A 22 13.72 -8.82 7.25
N LEU A 23 13.15 -8.58 6.06
CA LEU A 23 13.30 -7.32 5.35
C LEU A 23 12.80 -6.15 6.20
N VAL A 24 11.57 -6.22 6.70
CA VAL A 24 10.97 -5.16 7.53
C VAL A 24 11.80 -4.92 8.80
N ARG A 25 12.26 -5.98 9.47
CA ARG A 25 13.08 -5.86 10.69
C ARG A 25 14.42 -5.17 10.44
N HIS A 26 15.05 -5.41 9.30
CA HIS A 26 16.39 -4.90 9.01
C HIS A 26 16.42 -3.58 8.25
N GLN A 27 15.39 -3.30 7.44
CA GLN A 27 15.35 -2.14 6.54
C GLN A 27 14.14 -1.22 6.77
N GLY A 28 13.18 -1.61 7.62
CA GLY A 28 11.92 -0.91 7.79
C GLY A 28 10.90 -1.28 6.72
N VAL A 29 9.68 -0.74 6.85
CA VAL A 29 8.64 -0.90 5.84
C VAL A 29 8.88 0.11 4.72
N PRO A 30 8.95 -0.30 3.44
CA PRO A 30 9.17 0.63 2.36
C PRO A 30 7.94 1.51 2.13
N ASP A 31 8.15 2.81 1.90
CA ASP A 31 7.10 3.73 1.44
C ASP A 31 6.67 3.45 -0.01
N ILE A 32 7.63 3.00 -0.83
CA ILE A 32 7.46 2.79 -2.28
C ILE A 32 8.06 1.44 -2.64
N LEU A 33 7.29 0.60 -3.35
CA LEU A 33 7.72 -0.72 -3.81
C LEU A 33 7.74 -0.82 -5.33
N LEU A 34 8.92 -0.63 -5.92
CA LEU A 34 9.05 -0.67 -7.37
C LEU A 34 9.34 -2.11 -7.87
N GLY A 35 8.43 -2.64 -8.68
CA GLY A 35 8.64 -3.82 -9.50
C GLY A 35 8.78 -3.44 -10.97
N ALA A 36 9.56 -4.19 -11.74
CA ALA A 36 9.60 -4.08 -13.19
C ALA A 36 9.56 -5.49 -13.77
N ASP A 37 8.60 -5.75 -14.66
CA ASP A 37 8.40 -7.08 -15.28
C ASP A 37 8.23 -8.22 -14.25
N VAL A 38 7.69 -7.89 -13.07
CA VAL A 38 7.56 -8.83 -11.94
C VAL A 38 6.45 -9.87 -12.16
N VAL A 39 5.44 -9.54 -12.96
CA VAL A 39 4.31 -10.42 -13.27
C VAL A 39 4.52 -11.05 -14.65
N CYS A 40 5.49 -11.95 -14.73
CA CYS A 40 5.75 -12.73 -15.94
C CYS A 40 4.97 -14.04 -15.97
N TRP A 41 4.61 -14.57 -14.81
CA TRP A 41 4.04 -15.91 -14.64
C TRP A 41 2.77 -15.84 -13.80
N HIS A 42 1.80 -16.68 -14.13
CA HIS A 42 0.55 -16.77 -13.37
C HIS A 42 0.83 -17.14 -11.91
N GLU A 43 1.75 -18.07 -11.71
CA GLU A 43 2.09 -18.69 -10.44
C GLU A 43 2.75 -17.71 -9.47
N SER A 44 3.35 -16.63 -9.97
CA SER A 44 4.00 -15.61 -9.13
C SER A 44 3.04 -14.52 -8.66
N VAL A 45 1.82 -14.44 -9.20
CA VAL A 45 0.86 -13.37 -8.86
C VAL A 45 0.40 -13.47 -7.40
N ALA A 46 -0.02 -14.65 -6.95
CA ALA A 46 -0.48 -14.84 -5.57
C ALA A 46 0.65 -14.56 -4.55
N PRO A 47 1.85 -15.17 -4.67
CA PRO A 47 2.98 -14.85 -3.79
C PRO A 47 3.33 -13.36 -3.75
N LEU A 48 3.29 -12.68 -4.91
CA LEU A 48 3.54 -11.25 -4.99
C LEU A 48 2.49 -10.46 -4.19
N LEU A 49 1.21 -10.75 -4.39
CA LEU A 49 0.11 -10.07 -3.69
C LEU A 49 0.10 -10.34 -2.18
N GLU A 50 0.46 -11.56 -1.75
CA GLU A 50 0.63 -11.90 -0.33
C GLU A 50 1.72 -11.02 0.31
N THR A 51 2.89 -10.91 -0.34
CA THR A 51 3.98 -10.04 0.13
C THR A 51 3.57 -8.56 0.15
N VAL A 52 2.91 -8.06 -0.91
CA VAL A 52 2.45 -6.66 -0.98
C VAL A 52 1.43 -6.36 0.12
N LYS A 53 0.47 -7.27 0.35
CA LYS A 53 -0.51 -7.15 1.44
C LYS A 53 0.16 -7.10 2.80
N PHE A 54 1.14 -7.98 3.03
CA PHE A 54 1.91 -7.99 4.27
C PHE A 54 2.60 -6.63 4.51
N LEU A 55 3.29 -6.09 3.50
CA LEU A 55 3.97 -4.79 3.64
C LEU A 55 2.99 -3.64 3.91
N LEU A 56 1.81 -3.62 3.27
CA LEU A 56 0.78 -2.62 3.57
C LEU A 56 0.25 -2.73 5.00
N LEU A 57 0.03 -3.95 5.50
CA LEU A 57 -0.43 -4.18 6.88
C LEU A 57 0.63 -3.74 7.89
N GLU A 58 1.90 -4.05 7.66
CA GLU A 58 2.99 -3.57 8.51
C GLU A 58 3.09 -2.04 8.49
N ARG A 59 2.86 -1.40 7.34
CA ARG A 59 2.83 0.07 7.28
C ARG A 59 1.69 0.67 8.11
N VAL A 60 0.50 0.07 8.07
CA VAL A 60 -0.63 0.48 8.92
C VAL A 60 -0.28 0.33 10.40
N ARG A 61 0.44 -0.74 10.78
CA ARG A 61 0.87 -0.98 12.17
C ARG A 61 1.87 0.08 12.62
N GLU A 62 2.88 0.38 11.81
CA GLU A 62 3.90 1.39 12.09
C GLU A 62 3.28 2.78 12.37
N VAL A 63 2.40 3.26 11.49
CA VAL A 63 1.71 4.56 11.64
C VAL A 63 0.89 4.64 12.93
N ARG A 64 0.30 3.54 13.40
CA ARG A 64 -0.49 3.52 14.63
C ARG A 64 0.35 3.66 15.90
N TYR A 65 1.60 3.18 15.89
CA TYR A 65 2.46 3.24 17.08
C TYR A 65 3.07 4.63 17.28
N ASP A 66 3.41 5.35 16.20
CA ASP A 66 3.98 6.71 16.29
C ASP A 66 2.99 7.73 16.89
N GLY A 67 1.68 7.45 16.86
CA GLY A 67 0.64 8.37 17.34
C GLY A 67 0.27 8.29 18.84
N GLN A 68 0.84 7.37 19.62
CA GLN A 68 0.39 7.11 21.01
C GLN A 68 1.36 7.55 22.13
N ASP A 69 2.59 7.96 21.82
CA ASP A 69 3.63 8.18 22.85
C ASP A 69 3.71 9.60 23.45
N GLU A 70 2.94 10.58 22.99
CA GLU A 70 3.03 11.96 23.52
C GLU A 70 2.08 12.30 24.68
N ARG A 71 1.23 11.37 25.15
CA ARG A 71 0.26 11.65 26.24
C ARG A 71 0.63 11.03 27.60
N GLY A 72 1.92 10.77 27.79
CA GLY A 72 2.41 10.01 28.93
C GLY A 72 3.25 10.75 29.97
N GLU A 73 3.37 12.09 30.00
CA GLU A 73 4.01 12.77 31.16
C GLU A 73 3.83 14.30 31.16
N MET A 74 2.86 14.81 31.93
CA MET A 74 3.11 15.86 32.93
C MET A 74 1.87 16.09 33.79
N GLY A 75 2.05 15.85 35.08
CA GLY A 75 1.00 15.97 36.07
C GLY A 75 0.56 17.41 36.38
N GLN A 76 -0.63 17.47 36.97
CA GLN A 76 -1.04 18.36 38.06
C GLN A 76 -0.96 19.88 37.80
N SER A 77 -2.12 20.50 37.57
CA SER A 77 -2.72 21.45 38.52
C SER A 77 -4.02 22.06 37.96
N THR A 78 -5.10 21.93 38.73
CA THR A 78 -6.36 22.69 38.60
C THR A 78 -6.11 24.18 38.93
N PRO A 79 -6.90 25.13 38.41
CA PRO A 79 -8.03 25.61 39.23
C PRO A 79 -9.30 26.05 38.48
N MET A 80 -10.42 25.79 39.16
CA MET A 80 -11.67 26.56 39.33
C MET A 80 -12.06 27.71 38.36
N ARG A 81 -13.26 27.51 37.77
CA ARG A 81 -14.42 28.41 37.53
C ARG A 81 -14.21 29.92 37.32
N HIS A 82 -14.87 30.46 36.29
CA HIS A 82 -15.87 31.53 36.42
C HIS A 82 -16.86 31.53 35.25
N ASP A 83 -18.15 31.66 35.58
CA ASP A 83 -19.25 32.02 34.69
C ASP A 83 -19.08 33.45 34.17
N GLN A 84 -19.44 33.71 32.90
CA GLN A 84 -20.21 34.91 32.54
C GLN A 84 -20.81 34.83 31.13
N GLN A 85 -22.14 35.03 31.11
CA GLN A 85 -23.00 35.40 29.99
C GLN A 85 -22.52 36.68 29.30
N ASP A 86 -22.71 36.83 27.98
CA ASP A 86 -23.83 37.56 27.37
C ASP A 86 -23.55 38.08 25.93
N GLN A 87 -24.63 38.01 25.12
CA GLN A 87 -25.08 38.98 24.10
C GLN A 87 -24.41 39.14 22.71
N GLN A 88 -25.19 38.70 21.72
CA GLN A 88 -25.76 39.42 20.56
C GLN A 88 -24.86 40.14 19.51
N ALA A 89 -25.19 39.85 18.23
CA ALA A 89 -25.64 40.78 17.18
C ALA A 89 -24.97 40.60 15.81
N ALA A 90 -25.83 40.24 14.85
CA ALA A 90 -25.98 40.68 13.45
C ALA A 90 -24.82 41.37 12.67
N GLY A 91 -24.72 41.01 11.38
CA GLY A 91 -24.07 41.79 10.31
C GLY A 91 -23.61 40.88 9.16
N GLU A 92 -24.48 40.55 8.21
CA GLU A 92 -24.54 41.16 6.86
C GLU A 92 -23.43 40.76 5.88
N SER A 93 -23.87 40.03 4.85
CA SER A 93 -23.57 40.21 3.42
C SER A 93 -22.12 40.42 2.99
N ARG A 94 -21.55 39.38 2.38
CA ARG A 94 -20.69 39.54 1.19
C ARG A 94 -21.05 38.55 0.10
N LYS A 95 -21.35 39.15 -1.05
CA LYS A 95 -21.54 38.54 -2.36
C LYS A 95 -20.19 38.12 -2.97
N ASP A 96 -20.32 37.25 -3.96
CA ASP A 96 -19.44 37.09 -5.13
C ASP A 96 -18.02 36.56 -4.87
N GLN A 97 -17.84 35.25 -5.06
CA GLN A 97 -16.78 34.68 -5.92
C GLN A 97 -16.82 33.15 -5.85
N LYS A 98 -17.06 32.50 -6.99
CA LYS A 98 -16.48 31.19 -7.29
C LYS A 98 -16.31 31.03 -8.79
N GLU A 99 -15.24 31.65 -9.27
CA GLU A 99 -14.50 31.16 -10.43
C GLU A 99 -13.95 29.75 -10.12
N GLY A 100 -13.93 28.92 -11.16
CA GLY A 100 -13.03 27.77 -11.32
C GLY A 100 -12.72 26.91 -10.10
N GLN A 101 -13.54 25.89 -9.84
CA GLN A 101 -13.05 24.70 -9.16
C GLN A 101 -12.20 23.89 -10.15
N GLN A 102 -10.94 24.31 -10.34
CA GLN A 102 -9.87 23.33 -10.50
C GLN A 102 -9.62 22.79 -9.09
N GLN A 103 -9.93 21.52 -8.90
CA GLN A 103 -9.54 20.77 -7.70
C GLN A 103 -8.03 20.74 -7.65
N GLN A 104 -7.46 21.75 -7.00
CA GLN A 104 -6.18 21.64 -6.35
C GLN A 104 -6.47 20.80 -5.10
N GLU A 105 -6.25 19.49 -5.23
CA GLU A 105 -6.21 18.58 -4.09
C GLU A 105 -5.09 19.12 -3.20
N ALA A 106 -5.49 19.83 -2.15
CA ALA A 106 -4.58 20.19 -1.09
C ALA A 106 -4.16 18.89 -0.43
N ASP A 107 -2.85 18.65 -0.42
CA ASP A 107 -2.17 17.57 0.29
C ASP A 107 -2.45 17.69 1.79
N ASP A 108 -3.64 17.24 2.21
CA ASP A 108 -3.98 16.93 3.60
C ASP A 108 -3.40 15.53 3.90
N ASP A 109 -2.06 15.47 3.95
CA ASP A 109 -1.24 14.26 4.13
C ASP A 109 -1.42 13.57 5.50
N GLY A 110 -2.31 14.08 6.36
CA GLY A 110 -2.41 13.65 7.76
C GLY A 110 -3.09 12.30 7.98
N ASP A 111 -3.90 11.80 7.05
CA ASP A 111 -4.71 10.58 7.26
C ASP A 111 -4.94 9.75 5.99
N ALA A 112 -4.08 9.90 4.99
CA ALA A 112 -4.17 9.07 3.79
C ALA A 112 -3.91 7.59 4.16
N PRO A 113 -4.76 6.65 3.72
CA PRO A 113 -4.51 5.23 3.97
C PRO A 113 -3.18 4.82 3.31
N PRO A 114 -2.40 3.91 3.93
CA PRO A 114 -1.16 3.43 3.34
C PRO A 114 -1.33 2.92 1.92
N ARG A 115 -0.38 3.27 1.05
CA ARG A 115 -0.37 2.94 -0.38
C ARG A 115 1.01 2.44 -0.75
N LEU A 116 1.06 1.47 -1.66
CA LEU A 116 2.30 1.05 -2.31
C LEU A 116 2.17 1.28 -3.81
N PHE A 117 3.17 1.89 -4.42
CA PHE A 117 3.21 2.12 -5.87
C PHE A 117 3.97 1.01 -6.55
N LEU A 118 3.28 0.17 -7.34
CA LEU A 118 3.83 -0.96 -8.08
C LEU A 118 4.03 -0.59 -9.56
N GLY A 119 5.28 -0.56 -10.00
CA GLY A 119 5.58 -0.54 -11.43
C GLY A 119 5.14 -1.84 -12.10
N TYR A 120 4.43 -1.74 -13.21
CA TYR A 120 3.80 -2.88 -13.87
C TYR A 120 3.92 -2.77 -15.40
N VAL A 121 4.53 -3.79 -16.01
CA VAL A 121 4.59 -3.94 -17.47
C VAL A 121 3.78 -5.18 -17.83
N CYS A 122 2.55 -4.99 -18.29
CA CYS A 122 1.72 -6.10 -18.69
C CYS A 122 2.09 -6.60 -20.09
N ARG A 123 2.51 -7.85 -20.21
CA ARG A 123 2.68 -8.48 -21.53
C ARG A 123 1.44 -9.23 -22.01
N ALA A 124 0.51 -9.57 -21.12
CA ALA A 124 -0.68 -10.38 -21.45
C ALA A 124 -1.94 -9.94 -20.68
N THR A 125 -3.02 -9.65 -21.43
CA THR A 125 -4.32 -9.23 -20.87
C THR A 125 -4.88 -10.19 -19.83
N GLN A 126 -4.66 -11.50 -20.01
CA GLN A 126 -5.13 -12.52 -19.07
C GLN A 126 -4.44 -12.40 -17.71
N THR A 127 -3.13 -12.21 -17.69
CA THR A 127 -2.35 -12.05 -16.44
C THR A 127 -2.73 -10.76 -15.72
N ARG A 128 -2.98 -9.67 -16.47
CA ARG A 128 -3.54 -8.44 -15.89
C ARG A 128 -4.86 -8.70 -15.21
N ARG A 129 -5.84 -9.29 -15.91
CA ARG A 129 -7.15 -9.55 -15.33
C ARG A 129 -7.03 -10.37 -14.06
N GLN A 130 -6.20 -11.41 -14.10
CA GLN A 130 -5.97 -12.29 -12.97
C GLN A 130 -5.32 -11.57 -11.77
N LEU A 131 -4.37 -10.67 -12.01
CA LEU A 131 -3.78 -9.83 -10.97
C LEU A 131 -4.85 -9.00 -10.25
N PHE A 132 -5.75 -8.36 -10.99
CA PHE A 132 -6.81 -7.54 -10.42
C PHE A 132 -7.84 -8.38 -9.66
N GLU A 133 -8.29 -9.50 -10.24
CA GLU A 133 -9.24 -10.43 -9.60
C GLU A 133 -8.66 -11.00 -8.29
N MET A 134 -7.43 -11.52 -8.30
CA MET A 134 -6.80 -12.05 -7.09
C MET A 134 -6.55 -10.98 -6.03
N ALA A 135 -6.14 -9.78 -6.45
CA ALA A 135 -5.94 -8.69 -5.51
C ALA A 135 -7.23 -8.32 -4.80
N GLU A 136 -8.34 -8.20 -5.55
CA GLU A 136 -9.65 -7.94 -4.97
C GLU A 136 -10.06 -9.04 -3.97
N ASP A 137 -9.88 -10.31 -4.32
CA ASP A 137 -10.15 -11.46 -3.44
C ASP A 137 -9.31 -11.40 -2.16
N MET A 138 -8.05 -10.96 -2.25
CA MET A 138 -7.15 -10.80 -1.11
C MET A 138 -7.43 -9.54 -0.27
N GLY A 139 -8.40 -8.70 -0.65
CA GLY A 139 -8.69 -7.45 0.05
C GLY A 139 -7.74 -6.31 -0.30
N LEU A 140 -7.18 -6.33 -1.51
CA LEU A 140 -6.39 -5.25 -2.08
C LEU A 140 -7.19 -4.53 -3.18
N SER A 141 -6.94 -3.23 -3.32
CA SER A 141 -7.43 -2.39 -4.41
C SER A 141 -6.25 -1.97 -5.27
N LEU A 142 -6.35 -2.19 -6.58
CA LEU A 142 -5.36 -1.79 -7.57
C LEU A 142 -5.96 -0.72 -8.47
N THR A 143 -5.39 0.47 -8.47
CA THR A 143 -5.81 1.58 -9.34
C THR A 143 -4.65 2.06 -10.19
N PRO A 144 -4.84 2.32 -11.49
CA PRO A 144 -3.81 2.99 -12.29
C PRO A 144 -3.51 4.37 -11.72
N TRP A 145 -2.23 4.69 -11.57
CA TRP A 145 -1.80 6.04 -11.24
C TRP A 145 -1.99 6.95 -12.46
N ALA A 146 -2.76 8.03 -12.28
CA ALA A 146 -3.07 8.98 -13.34
C ALA A 146 -2.09 10.18 -13.38
N GLY A 147 -1.16 10.28 -12.43
CA GLY A 147 -0.23 11.40 -12.38
C GLY A 147 0.84 11.33 -13.47
N ASP A 148 1.22 12.50 -13.98
CA ASP A 148 2.18 12.73 -15.04
C ASP A 148 3.66 12.69 -14.59
N GLY A 149 3.91 12.69 -13.27
CA GLY A 149 5.25 12.95 -12.70
C GLY A 149 6.09 11.77 -12.21
N PHE A 150 5.76 10.51 -12.50
CA PHE A 150 6.54 9.39 -11.93
C PHE A 150 7.90 9.16 -12.63
N ILE A 151 7.99 9.46 -13.92
CA ILE A 151 9.24 9.33 -14.68
C ILE A 151 9.95 10.69 -14.67
N PRO A 152 11.26 10.75 -14.35
CA PRO A 152 11.99 12.01 -14.37
C PRO A 152 11.92 12.64 -15.76
N GLU A 153 11.49 13.91 -15.83
CA GLU A 153 11.53 14.70 -17.06
C GLU A 153 12.78 15.59 -17.10
N PRO A 154 13.55 15.58 -18.21
CA PRO A 154 13.36 14.74 -19.40
C PRO A 154 13.82 13.29 -19.17
N VAL A 155 13.13 12.35 -19.81
CA VAL A 155 13.55 10.94 -19.86
C VAL A 155 15.01 10.86 -20.35
N PRO A 156 15.92 10.16 -19.65
CA PRO A 156 17.30 10.07 -20.09
C PRO A 156 17.38 9.51 -21.53
N PRO A 157 18.20 10.09 -22.42
CA PRO A 157 18.17 9.82 -23.87
C PRO A 157 18.58 8.38 -24.27
N LYS A 158 18.94 7.53 -23.30
CA LYS A 158 19.27 6.11 -23.51
C LYS A 158 18.20 5.16 -22.98
N VAL A 159 17.11 5.69 -22.43
CA VAL A 159 15.99 4.90 -21.92
C VAL A 159 14.94 4.85 -23.01
N GLU A 160 14.96 3.77 -23.79
CA GLU A 160 13.91 3.43 -24.74
C GLU A 160 13.04 2.34 -24.12
N SER A 161 11.75 2.60 -23.92
CA SER A 161 10.79 1.57 -23.54
C SER A 161 9.93 1.23 -24.74
N VAL A 162 9.91 -0.06 -25.12
CA VAL A 162 9.04 -0.56 -26.19
C VAL A 162 7.59 -0.75 -25.70
N LEU A 163 7.41 -0.80 -24.38
CA LEU A 163 6.13 -1.02 -23.73
C LEU A 163 5.81 0.15 -22.78
N GLU A 164 4.54 0.50 -22.68
CA GLU A 164 4.08 1.47 -21.70
C GLU A 164 4.21 0.86 -20.30
N LEU A 165 4.99 1.52 -19.44
CA LEU A 165 5.03 1.21 -18.02
C LEU A 165 3.77 1.80 -17.38
N GLU A 166 2.91 0.95 -16.86
CA GLU A 166 1.82 1.38 -16.00
C GLU A 166 2.32 1.43 -14.56
N LEU A 167 1.96 2.46 -13.82
CA LEU A 167 2.15 2.49 -12.37
C LEU A 167 0.80 2.18 -11.72
N LEU A 168 0.77 1.18 -10.84
CA LEU A 168 -0.42 0.80 -10.08
C LEU A 168 -0.26 1.29 -8.65
N VAL A 169 -1.29 1.90 -8.09
CA VAL A 169 -1.40 2.16 -6.66
C VAL A 169 -2.12 0.97 -6.03
N VAL A 170 -1.46 0.33 -5.08
CA VAL A 170 -1.99 -0.78 -4.30
C VAL A 170 -2.34 -0.29 -2.92
N GLN A 171 -3.57 -0.57 -2.48
CA GLN A 171 -4.09 -0.20 -1.16
C GLN A 171 -4.83 -1.37 -0.53
N LEU A 172 -4.97 -1.36 0.80
CA LEU A 172 -5.92 -2.23 1.47
C LEU A 172 -7.35 -1.76 1.17
N SER A 173 -8.20 -2.68 0.73
CA SER A 173 -9.60 -2.37 0.46
C SER A 173 -10.33 -2.06 1.78
N PRO A 174 -11.01 -0.91 1.91
CA PRO A 174 -11.64 -0.48 3.17
C PRO A 174 -12.67 -1.47 3.68
N ASP A 175 -13.43 -2.08 2.76
CA ASP A 175 -14.49 -3.05 3.08
C ASP A 175 -13.96 -4.44 3.48
N LYS A 176 -12.65 -4.67 3.29
CA LYS A 176 -11.99 -5.97 3.48
C LYS A 176 -10.81 -5.89 4.46
N GLN A 177 -10.68 -4.79 5.21
CA GLN A 177 -9.62 -4.64 6.23
C GLN A 177 -9.75 -5.64 7.38
N ASP A 178 -10.97 -6.12 7.63
CA ASP A 178 -11.29 -7.12 8.65
C ASP A 178 -10.94 -8.56 8.24
N ILE A 179 -10.36 -8.77 7.05
CA ILE A 179 -9.92 -10.10 6.62
C ILE A 179 -8.84 -10.65 7.54
N ASP A 180 -8.08 -9.81 8.26
CA ASP A 180 -7.07 -10.25 9.25
C ASP A 180 -7.68 -10.80 10.56
N ARG A 181 -8.85 -11.44 10.48
CA ARG A 181 -9.35 -12.29 11.56
C ARG A 181 -8.30 -13.38 11.82
N PRO A 182 -7.96 -13.69 13.09
CA PRO A 182 -7.13 -14.83 13.41
C PRO A 182 -7.73 -16.09 12.78
N GLY A 183 -7.09 -16.59 11.71
CA GLY A 183 -7.60 -17.70 10.89
C GLY A 183 -7.37 -17.53 9.38
N THR A 184 -7.27 -16.30 8.85
CA THR A 184 -6.90 -16.13 7.43
C THR A 184 -5.38 -16.23 7.29
N CYS A 185 -4.91 -17.32 6.70
CA CYS A 185 -3.50 -17.48 6.39
C CYS A 185 -3.12 -16.45 5.31
N LEU A 186 -2.44 -15.36 5.70
CA LEU A 186 -1.92 -14.34 4.78
C LEU A 186 -0.89 -14.92 3.81
N PHE A 187 -0.17 -15.94 4.25
CA PHE A 187 0.78 -16.69 3.46
C PHE A 187 0.30 -18.13 3.38
N SER A 188 0.13 -18.64 2.17
CA SER A 188 -0.21 -20.04 1.95
C SER A 188 0.92 -20.92 2.50
N SER A 189 0.72 -21.54 3.67
CA SER A 189 1.75 -22.36 4.34
C SER A 189 2.13 -23.66 3.59
N ASP A 190 1.58 -23.87 2.39
CA ASP A 190 1.70 -25.11 1.61
C ASP A 190 2.46 -24.94 0.29
N ALA A 191 3.31 -23.92 0.15
CA ALA A 191 4.31 -23.90 -0.93
C ALA A 191 5.50 -24.83 -0.60
N GLN A 192 5.23 -26.10 -0.30
CA GLN A 192 6.26 -27.13 -0.50
C GLN A 192 6.50 -27.19 -2.01
N ILE A 193 7.66 -26.69 -2.44
CA ILE A 193 8.17 -26.86 -3.80
C ILE A 193 8.43 -28.37 -4.00
N GLY A 194 7.36 -29.10 -4.31
CA GLY A 194 7.39 -30.49 -4.66
C GLY A 194 8.03 -30.65 -6.02
N SER A 195 9.30 -31.06 -6.02
CA SER A 195 9.90 -31.74 -7.16
C SER A 195 9.17 -33.09 -7.33
N GLU A 196 8.03 -33.11 -8.02
CA GLU A 196 7.41 -34.36 -8.45
C GLU A 196 7.14 -34.36 -9.95
N VAL A 197 7.92 -35.20 -10.59
CA VAL A 197 7.80 -35.59 -12.00
C VAL A 197 6.60 -36.52 -12.11
N GLY A 198 5.49 -36.01 -12.66
CA GLY A 198 4.46 -36.81 -13.31
C GLY A 198 3.36 -37.37 -12.40
N GLY A 199 2.11 -36.96 -12.68
CA GLY A 199 0.95 -37.63 -12.11
C GLY A 199 -0.31 -36.78 -12.16
N THR A 200 -1.18 -37.10 -13.10
CA THR A 200 -2.53 -36.56 -13.28
C THR A 200 -3.39 -36.49 -12.01
N LEU A 201 -4.37 -35.58 -12.11
CA LEU A 201 -5.71 -35.60 -11.49
C LEU A 201 -5.90 -34.66 -10.29
N PHE A 202 -6.26 -33.42 -10.64
CA PHE A 202 -6.93 -32.46 -9.77
C PHE A 202 -8.14 -33.12 -9.10
N LYS A 203 -8.03 -33.36 -7.79
CA LYS A 203 -9.16 -33.59 -6.91
C LYS A 203 -8.91 -32.95 -5.55
N ASP A 204 -9.90 -32.17 -5.14
CA ASP A 204 -10.26 -31.86 -3.76
C ASP A 204 -9.20 -31.17 -2.89
N ARG A 205 -9.33 -29.84 -2.79
CA ARG A 205 -9.04 -29.12 -1.53
C ARG A 205 -10.04 -27.98 -1.33
N GLN A 206 -11.21 -28.34 -0.82
CA GLN A 206 -11.81 -27.56 0.26
C GLN A 206 -11.49 -28.29 1.56
N ALA A 207 -10.64 -27.69 2.38
CA ALA A 207 -10.69 -27.85 3.81
C ALA A 207 -10.65 -26.43 4.41
N PRO A 208 -11.50 -26.13 5.40
CA PRO A 208 -11.68 -24.78 5.91
C PRO A 208 -10.50 -24.37 6.78
N CYS A 209 -10.02 -23.15 6.57
CA CYS A 209 -9.38 -22.34 7.60
C CYS A 209 -10.47 -21.71 8.47
#